data_AF-A0A6G2D8V7-F1
#
_entry.id   AF-A0A6G2D8V7-F1
#
_cell.length_a   1.000
_cell.length_b   1.000
_cell.length_c   1.000
_cell.angle_alpha   90.00
_cell.angle_beta   90.00
_cell.angle_gamma   90.00
#
_symmetry.space_group_name_H-M   'P 1'
#
loop_
_entity.id
_entity.type
_entity.pdbx_description
1 polymer ?
#
loop_
_entity_poly.entity_id
_entity_poly.type
_entity_poly.pdbx_seq_one_letter_code
_entity_poly.pdbx_strand_id
1 'polypeptide(L)'
;DDKGHGFELGADDYLTKPFYLEELKMRIQALLKRSGKFNENTLTYGNIVVNLSTNTVKVEDTPVELLGKEFDLLVYFLQNQNVILPKTQIFDRLWGFDSDTTISVVEVYVSKVRKKLKGTTFAENLQTLRSVGYLLKDVQ
;
A
#
# COMPACT_ATOMS: atom_id res chain seq x y z
N ASP A 1 12.13 56.07 9.58
CA ASP A 1 12.13 54.86 8.74
C ASP A 1 11.55 53.70 9.51
N ASP A 2 10.24 53.55 9.47
CA ASP A 2 9.44 52.94 8.38
C ASP A 2 9.51 51.41 8.35
N LYS A 3 8.49 50.83 9.01
CA LYS A 3 7.58 49.78 8.49
C LYS A 3 8.21 48.38 8.34
N GLY A 4 7.77 47.35 9.05
CA GLY A 4 6.38 46.93 9.22
C GLY A 4 5.88 46.23 7.95
N HIS A 5 5.56 44.93 8.07
CA HIS A 5 4.97 44.02 7.08
C HIS A 5 5.96 43.31 6.12
N GLY A 6 5.91 41.99 5.87
CA GLY A 6 4.83 41.04 6.11
C GLY A 6 5.34 39.69 6.63
N PHE A 7 4.83 39.33 7.80
CA PHE A 7 4.33 37.98 8.03
C PHE A 7 3.23 37.73 6.99
N GLU A 8 3.43 36.79 6.08
CA GLU A 8 2.37 36.00 5.42
C GLU A 8 3.01 35.12 4.34
N LEU A 9 3.13 33.82 4.65
CA LEU A 9 2.71 32.68 3.82
C LEU A 9 3.19 31.40 4.53
N GLY A 10 2.23 30.69 5.12
CA GLY A 10 2.42 29.57 6.04
C GLY A 10 3.29 28.44 5.48
N ALA A 11 4.55 28.43 5.90
CA ALA A 11 5.43 27.29 5.80
C ALA A 11 5.50 26.64 7.18
N ASP A 12 4.54 25.74 7.47
CA ASP A 12 4.38 25.15 8.79
C ASP A 12 5.41 24.07 9.15
N ASP A 13 6.36 23.71 8.28
CA ASP A 13 7.56 22.99 8.74
C ASP A 13 8.66 22.99 7.69
N TYR A 14 9.81 23.54 8.07
CA TYR A 14 11.06 23.42 7.33
C TYR A 14 11.89 22.31 7.99
N LEU A 15 11.85 21.08 7.45
CA LEU A 15 12.64 19.97 8.00
C LEU A 15 13.91 19.76 7.18
N THR A 16 15.05 20.12 7.77
CA THR A 16 16.39 19.96 7.19
C THR A 16 16.74 18.47 7.03
N LYS A 17 17.30 18.09 5.87
CA LYS A 17 17.81 16.73 5.61
C LYS A 17 19.01 16.39 6.51
N PRO A 18 19.22 15.11 6.88
CA PRO A 18 18.36 13.95 6.65
C PRO A 18 17.36 13.78 7.79
N PHE A 19 16.07 13.59 7.46
CA PHE A 19 15.04 13.20 8.43
C PHE A 19 14.69 11.73 8.24
N TYR A 20 14.45 11.02 9.34
CA TYR A 20 14.04 9.63 9.30
C TYR A 20 12.56 9.55 8.91
N LEU A 21 12.28 9.05 7.70
CA LEU A 21 10.93 8.82 7.15
C LEU A 21 9.99 8.10 8.14
N GLU A 22 10.56 7.29 9.03
CA GLU A 22 9.85 6.57 10.07
C GLU A 22 9.18 7.48 11.10
N GLU A 23 9.78 8.62 11.47
CA GLU A 23 9.20 9.53 12.47
C GLU A 23 7.97 10.25 11.92
N LEU A 24 8.04 10.72 10.67
CA LEU A 24 6.90 11.34 9.99
C LEU A 24 5.74 10.35 9.87
N LYS A 25 6.04 9.11 9.49
CA LYS A 25 5.06 8.02 9.44
C LYS A 25 4.42 7.76 10.81
N MET A 26 5.22 7.71 11.88
CA MET A 26 4.72 7.51 13.24
C MET A 26 3.81 8.66 13.71
N ARG A 27 4.14 9.91 13.38
CA ARG A 27 3.29 11.07 13.72
C ARG A 27 1.96 11.04 12.96
N ILE A 28 1.98 10.74 11.66
CA ILE A 28 0.76 10.59 10.86
C ILE A 28 -0.11 9.46 11.42
N GLN A 29 0.49 8.31 11.75
CA GLN A 29 -0.22 7.18 12.36
C GLN A 29 -0.81 7.54 13.74
N ALA A 30 -0.07 8.27 14.59
CA ALA A 30 -0.56 8.71 15.90
C ALA A 30 -1.72 9.72 15.80
N LEU A 31 -1.71 10.59 14.78
CA LEU A 31 -2.80 11.52 14.51
C LEU A 31 -4.07 10.79 14.03
N LEU A 32 -3.93 9.76 13.20
CA LEU A 32 -5.05 8.95 12.71
C LEU A 32 -5.67 8.10 13.83
N LYS A 33 -4.86 7.53 14.74
CA LYS A 33 -5.31 6.77 15.94
C LYS A 33 -6.29 7.54 16.83
N ARG A 34 -6.11 8.84 16.96
CA ARG A 34 -6.90 9.71 17.84
C ARG A 34 -8.33 9.95 17.32
N SER A 35 -8.64 9.57 16.08
CA SER A 35 -9.96 9.82 15.45
C SER A 35 -11.03 8.74 15.73
N GLY A 36 -10.69 7.65 16.43
CA GLY A 36 -11.67 6.78 17.10
C GLY A 36 -12.63 5.95 16.24
N LYS A 37 -12.43 5.85 14.91
CA LYS A 37 -13.32 5.09 14.00
C LYS A 37 -12.59 4.28 12.92
N PHE A 38 -11.52 3.58 13.26
CA PHE A 38 -10.91 2.60 12.35
C PHE A 38 -10.51 1.35 13.11
N ASN A 39 -10.98 0.20 12.64
CA ASN A 39 -10.37 -1.07 12.97
C ASN A 39 -9.06 -1.10 12.16
N GLU A 40 -7.99 -0.48 12.67
CA GLU A 40 -6.71 -0.25 11.96
C GLU A 40 -6.10 -1.53 11.37
N ASN A 41 -6.52 -2.68 11.90
CA ASN A 41 -6.03 -3.98 11.53
C ASN A 41 -6.88 -4.66 10.46
N THR A 42 -7.80 -3.97 9.78
CA THR A 42 -8.59 -4.56 8.70
C THR A 42 -8.59 -3.68 7.46
N LEU A 43 -8.25 -4.27 6.30
CA LEU A 43 -8.39 -3.66 4.98
C LEU A 43 -9.53 -4.35 4.24
N THR A 44 -10.36 -3.58 3.55
CA THR A 44 -11.48 -4.09 2.75
C THR A 44 -11.35 -3.63 1.31
N TYR A 45 -11.66 -4.53 0.38
CA TYR A 45 -11.70 -4.23 -1.05
C TYR A 45 -12.76 -5.09 -1.72
N GLY A 46 -13.92 -4.48 -1.99
CA GLY A 46 -15.08 -5.15 -2.57
C GLY A 46 -15.49 -6.32 -1.68
N ASN A 47 -15.42 -7.54 -2.21
CA ASN A 47 -15.75 -8.76 -1.49
C ASN A 47 -14.58 -9.37 -0.69
N ILE A 48 -13.44 -8.68 -0.60
CA ILE A 48 -12.25 -9.13 0.14
C ILE A 48 -12.11 -8.38 1.46
N VAL A 49 -11.81 -9.13 2.52
CA VAL A 49 -11.46 -8.61 3.84
C VAL A 49 -10.12 -9.18 4.27
N VAL A 50 -9.17 -8.31 4.60
CA VAL A 50 -7.83 -8.66 5.07
C VAL A 50 -7.69 -8.21 6.51
N ASN A 51 -7.35 -9.12 7.41
CA ASN A 51 -6.99 -8.79 8.80
C ASN A 51 -5.46 -8.80 8.95
N LEU A 52 -4.91 -7.62 9.25
CA LEU A 52 -3.48 -7.36 9.39
C LEU A 52 -2.91 -7.88 10.72
N SER A 53 -3.72 -8.06 11.76
CA SER A 53 -3.24 -8.63 13.03
C SER A 53 -3.05 -10.13 12.96
N THR A 54 -3.97 -10.82 12.26
CA THR A 54 -3.96 -12.28 12.15
C THR A 54 -3.31 -12.77 10.85
N ASN A 55 -2.93 -11.86 9.95
CA ASN A 55 -2.47 -12.17 8.59
C ASN A 55 -3.43 -13.09 7.82
N THR A 56 -4.74 -12.86 7.97
CA THR A 56 -5.77 -13.69 7.31
C THR A 56 -6.52 -12.91 6.25
N VAL A 57 -6.92 -13.61 5.19
CA VAL A 57 -7.71 -13.04 4.09
C VAL A 57 -9.00 -13.84 3.95
N LYS A 58 -10.11 -13.15 3.75
CA LYS A 58 -11.43 -13.72 3.46
C LYS A 58 -12.00 -13.12 2.19
N VAL A 59 -12.68 -13.96 1.43
CA VAL A 59 -13.52 -13.56 0.29
C VAL A 59 -14.93 -14.01 0.63
N GLU A 60 -15.88 -13.08 0.77
CA GLU A 60 -17.27 -13.39 1.14
C GLU A 60 -17.35 -14.34 2.36
N ASP A 61 -16.63 -13.98 3.43
CA ASP A 61 -16.46 -14.75 4.67
C ASP A 61 -15.75 -16.10 4.55
N THR A 62 -15.41 -16.56 3.34
CA THR A 62 -14.63 -17.78 3.11
C THR A 62 -13.13 -17.48 3.22
N PRO A 63 -12.38 -18.18 4.10
CA PRO A 63 -10.94 -17.99 4.22
C PRO A 63 -10.20 -18.35 2.92
N VAL A 64 -9.26 -17.49 2.51
CA VAL A 64 -8.36 -17.74 1.39
C VAL A 64 -6.92 -17.66 1.89
N GLU A 65 -6.14 -18.70 1.61
CA GLU A 65 -4.76 -18.79 2.04
C GLU A 65 -3.83 -17.99 1.12
N LEU A 66 -3.28 -16.90 1.64
CA LEU A 66 -2.18 -16.14 1.05
C LEU A 66 -1.04 -16.11 2.06
N LEU A 67 0.13 -16.65 1.69
CA LEU A 67 1.25 -16.83 2.62
C LEU A 67 2.41 -15.89 2.27
N GLY A 68 3.09 -15.39 3.30
CA GLY A 68 4.30 -14.59 3.18
C GLY A 68 4.14 -13.45 2.17
N LYS A 69 4.96 -13.47 1.11
CA LYS A 69 4.96 -12.41 0.09
C LYS A 69 3.66 -12.30 -0.71
N GLU A 70 2.84 -13.35 -0.78
CA GLU A 70 1.52 -13.25 -1.40
C GLU A 70 0.58 -12.35 -0.59
N PHE A 71 0.62 -12.49 0.74
CA PHE A 71 -0.14 -11.65 1.67
C PHE A 71 0.39 -10.22 1.64
N ASP A 72 1.71 -10.05 1.79
CA ASP A 72 2.36 -8.73 1.75
C ASP A 72 2.00 -7.97 0.45
N LEU A 73 1.96 -8.68 -0.68
CA LEU A 73 1.65 -8.10 -1.98
C LEU A 73 0.20 -7.64 -2.07
N LEU A 74 -0.75 -8.46 -1.59
CA LEU A 74 -2.16 -8.05 -1.53
C LEU A 74 -2.31 -6.81 -0.67
N VAL A 75 -1.77 -6.81 0.55
CA VAL A 75 -1.81 -5.66 1.46
C VAL A 75 -1.22 -4.42 0.80
N TYR A 76 -0.08 -4.56 0.13
CA TYR A 76 0.56 -3.45 -0.55
C TYR A 76 -0.32 -2.85 -1.65
N PHE A 77 -1.00 -3.67 -2.45
CA PHE A 77 -1.99 -3.16 -3.42
C PHE A 77 -3.18 -2.47 -2.75
N LEU A 78 -3.76 -3.08 -1.71
CA LEU A 78 -4.94 -2.50 -1.03
C LEU A 78 -4.64 -1.16 -0.36
N GLN A 79 -3.40 -0.94 0.08
CA GLN A 79 -2.94 0.34 0.63
C GLN A 79 -2.67 1.42 -0.44
N ASN A 80 -2.53 1.03 -1.71
CA ASN A 80 -2.13 1.91 -2.82
C ASN A 80 -3.14 1.83 -3.99
N GLN A 81 -4.44 1.90 -3.68
CA GLN A 81 -5.50 1.92 -4.68
C GLN A 81 -5.43 3.20 -5.53
N ASN A 82 -5.76 3.07 -6.82
CA ASN A 82 -5.69 4.12 -7.83
C ASN A 82 -4.29 4.73 -8.04
N VAL A 83 -3.24 4.07 -7.55
CA VAL A 83 -1.84 4.48 -7.75
C VAL A 83 -1.14 3.49 -8.67
N ILE A 84 -0.37 4.01 -9.63
CA ILE A 84 0.50 3.18 -10.46
C ILE A 84 1.68 2.75 -9.60
N LEU A 85 1.85 1.44 -9.43
CA LEU A 85 2.98 0.82 -8.74
C LEU A 85 3.96 0.23 -9.75
N PRO A 86 5.13 0.85 -9.97
CA PRO A 86 6.20 0.28 -10.78
C PRO A 86 6.68 -1.07 -10.24
N LYS A 87 7.11 -1.97 -11.13
CA LYS A 87 7.61 -3.30 -10.71
C LYS A 87 8.82 -3.20 -9.77
N THR A 88 9.71 -2.26 -10.02
CA THR A 88 10.87 -1.97 -9.17
C THR A 88 10.43 -1.57 -7.76
N GLN A 89 9.47 -0.65 -7.64
CA GLN A 89 8.96 -0.22 -6.34
C GLN A 89 8.31 -1.38 -5.56
N ILE A 90 7.53 -2.23 -6.23
CA ILE A 90 6.95 -3.43 -5.60
C ILE A 90 8.08 -4.38 -5.16
N PHE A 91 9.09 -4.59 -6.02
CA PHE A 91 10.24 -5.43 -5.71
C PHE A 91 11.00 -4.93 -4.48
N ASP A 92 11.43 -3.67 -4.50
CA ASP A 92 12.21 -3.03 -3.44
C ASP A 92 11.45 -3.05 -2.11
N ARG A 93 10.13 -2.85 -2.16
CA ARG A 93 9.26 -2.85 -0.97
C ARG A 93 9.13 -4.24 -0.35
N LEU A 94 9.03 -5.30 -1.16
CA LEU A 94 8.72 -6.64 -0.68
C LEU A 94 9.97 -7.51 -0.50
N TRP A 95 10.94 -7.45 -1.39
CA TRP A 95 12.16 -8.27 -1.33
C TRP A 95 13.35 -7.50 -0.76
N GLY A 96 13.37 -6.17 -0.90
CA GLY A 96 14.50 -5.33 -0.51
C GLY A 96 15.53 -5.19 -1.63
N PHE A 97 16.25 -4.07 -1.61
CA PHE A 97 17.24 -3.71 -2.63
C PHE A 97 18.40 -4.70 -2.74
N ASP A 98 18.80 -5.32 -1.62
CA ASP A 98 19.93 -6.26 -1.54
C ASP A 98 19.52 -7.72 -1.84
N SER A 99 18.34 -7.95 -2.39
CA SER A 99 17.89 -9.30 -2.72
C SER A 99 18.61 -9.85 -3.95
N ASP A 100 19.10 -11.09 -3.87
CA ASP A 100 19.65 -11.84 -5.03
C ASP A 100 18.58 -12.26 -6.06
N THR A 101 17.32 -11.87 -5.84
CA THR A 101 16.21 -12.18 -6.73
C THR A 101 16.09 -11.16 -7.86
N THR A 102 15.48 -11.54 -8.96
CA THR A 102 15.19 -10.64 -10.08
C THR A 102 13.83 -9.97 -9.97
N ILE A 103 13.70 -8.76 -10.52
CA ILE A 103 12.43 -7.99 -10.54
C ILE A 103 11.26 -8.79 -11.14
N SER A 104 11.53 -9.76 -12.03
CA SER A 104 10.51 -10.62 -12.63
C SER A 104 9.78 -11.50 -11.62
N VAL A 105 10.31 -11.71 -10.41
CA VAL A 105 9.60 -12.40 -9.32
C VAL A 105 8.28 -11.73 -8.96
N VAL A 106 8.19 -10.40 -9.14
CA VAL A 106 6.95 -9.64 -8.91
C VAL A 106 5.84 -10.18 -9.81
N GLU A 107 6.14 -10.45 -11.08
CA GLU A 107 5.15 -10.97 -12.03
C GLU A 107 4.65 -12.35 -11.63
N VAL A 108 5.56 -13.20 -11.13
CA VAL A 108 5.22 -14.54 -10.63
C VAL A 108 4.27 -14.45 -9.44
N TYR A 109 4.56 -13.59 -8.46
CA TYR A 109 3.70 -13.44 -7.28
C TYR A 109 2.38 -12.73 -7.61
N VAL A 110 2.38 -11.72 -8.48
CA VAL A 110 1.13 -11.10 -8.96
C VAL A 110 0.26 -12.15 -9.65
N SER A 111 0.84 -13.01 -10.49
CA SER A 111 0.12 -14.10 -11.16
C SER A 111 -0.47 -15.10 -10.15
N LYS A 112 0.31 -15.49 -9.13
CA LYS A 112 -0.15 -16.38 -8.05
C LYS A 112 -1.31 -15.77 -7.26
N VAL A 113 -1.18 -14.54 -6.80
CA VAL A 113 -2.23 -13.83 -6.04
C VAL A 113 -3.49 -13.67 -6.90
N ARG A 114 -3.35 -13.25 -8.16
CA ARG A 114 -4.49 -13.12 -9.10
C ARG A 114 -5.18 -14.46 -9.34
N LYS A 115 -4.42 -15.57 -9.42
CA LYS A 115 -5.00 -16.92 -9.57
C LYS A 115 -5.76 -17.36 -8.32
N LYS A 116 -5.22 -17.11 -7.12
CA LYS A 116 -5.86 -17.46 -5.84
C LYS A 116 -7.12 -16.62 -5.57
N LEU A 117 -7.13 -15.37 -6.03
CA LEU A 117 -8.25 -14.43 -5.91
C LEU A 117 -9.11 -14.37 -7.18
N LYS A 118 -9.07 -15.40 -8.03
CA LYS A 118 -9.84 -15.42 -9.28
C LYS A 118 -11.33 -15.32 -8.97
N GLY A 119 -12.04 -14.46 -9.71
CA GLY A 119 -13.47 -14.21 -9.52
C GLY A 119 -13.81 -13.22 -8.40
N THR A 120 -12.79 -12.56 -7.83
CA THR A 120 -12.99 -11.44 -6.90
C THR A 120 -12.84 -10.11 -7.62
N THR A 121 -13.40 -9.06 -7.02
CA THR A 121 -13.22 -7.66 -7.45
C THR A 121 -11.74 -7.28 -7.59
N PHE A 122 -10.85 -7.81 -6.73
CA PHE A 122 -9.41 -7.54 -6.84
C PHE A 122 -8.83 -8.06 -8.16
N ALA A 123 -9.14 -9.30 -8.54
CA ALA A 123 -8.60 -9.88 -9.76
C ALA A 123 -9.11 -9.17 -11.02
N GLU A 124 -10.34 -8.64 -10.98
CA GLU A 124 -10.98 -7.89 -12.06
C GLU A 124 -10.38 -6.48 -12.21
N ASN A 125 -10.08 -5.82 -11.09
CA ASN A 125 -9.63 -4.43 -11.07
C ASN A 125 -8.11 -4.27 -11.05
N LEU A 126 -7.34 -5.35 -10.84
CA LEU A 126 -5.88 -5.31 -10.92
C LEU A 126 -5.42 -5.27 -12.39
N GLN A 127 -5.06 -4.08 -12.86
CA GLN A 127 -4.60 -3.85 -14.23
C GLN A 127 -3.08 -3.99 -14.35
N THR A 128 -2.64 -4.60 -15.45
CA THR A 128 -1.22 -4.66 -15.82
C THR A 128 -0.92 -3.54 -16.81
N LEU A 129 -0.01 -2.64 -16.43
CA LEU A 129 0.52 -1.59 -17.30
C LEU A 129 1.85 -2.07 -17.89
N ARG A 130 1.84 -2.47 -19.16
CA ARG A 130 2.99 -3.08 -19.83
C ARG A 130 4.22 -2.17 -19.72
N SER A 131 5.36 -2.75 -19.35
CA SER A 131 6.64 -2.05 -19.13
C SER A 131 6.67 -1.04 -17.99
N VAL A 132 5.58 -0.86 -17.23
CA VAL A 132 5.50 0.06 -16.10
C VAL A 132 5.32 -0.71 -14.80
N GLY A 133 4.21 -1.42 -14.66
CA GLY A 133 3.85 -2.06 -13.40
C GLY A 133 2.37 -2.40 -13.33
N TYR A 134 1.76 -2.10 -12.19
CA TYR A 134 0.39 -2.50 -11.89
C TYR A 134 -0.40 -1.34 -11.30
N LEU A 135 -1.71 -1.37 -11.53
CA LEU A 135 -2.67 -0.41 -10.98
C LEU A 135 -3.84 -1.22 -10.44
N LEU A 136 -4.11 -1.11 -9.14
CA LEU A 136 -5.38 -1.58 -8.58
C LEU A 136 -6.37 -0.42 -8.64
N LYS A 137 -7.40 -0.52 -9.48
CA LYS A 137 -8.46 0.50 -9.53
C LYS A 137 -9.36 0.45 -8.30
N ASP A 138 -10.12 1.50 -8.05
CA ASP A 138 -11.18 1.44 -7.04
C ASP A 138 -12.25 0.39 -7.40
N VAL A 139 -12.97 -0.06 -6.39
CA VAL A 139 -14.15 -0.91 -6.59
C VAL A 139 -15.27 0.00 -7.10
N GLN A 140 -15.69 -0.19 -8.35
CA GLN A 140 -16.88 0.46 -8.88
C GLN A 140 -18.16 -0.19 -8.34
#